data_AF-A0A935UV94-F1
#
_entry.id   AF-A0A935UV94-F1
#
_cell.length_a   1.000
_cell.length_b   1.000
_cell.length_c   1.000
_cell.angle_alpha   90.00
_cell.angle_beta   90.00
_cell.angle_gamma   90.00
#
_symmetry.space_group_name_H-M   'P 1'
#
loop_
_entity.id
_entity.type
_entity.pdbx_description
1 polymer ?
#
loop_
_entity_poly.entity_id
_entity_poly.type
_entity_poly.pdbx_seq_one_letter_code
_entity_poly.pdbx_strand_id
1 'polypeptide(L)'
;MFTPLPDHTRLLGGAKVHFEAEALDQLATVSRLPRCVRAVGLPDLHPGPGIPIGAAFALDGEVRPLLVGGDAGCGVRLFAAPRVKASGDALERRVREATDGPALPDVDPGLALRAAWSQGPRGLATLPGVPESLAELAAACPAELELSLPPPPDDPELGLALGSVGGGNHFVELSEVTAISDRAAAEALGLRRGGAVVLAHSGSRGLGRALIGRWGDVVLTAETAEQYLLELEGAVRFARANRLVLAWRLLSAAGIARPGRWTHTFDLVHNDVTRRSPRRPRGVSAPQRRRPRRAGSAHGRPWHPGHGERGDDGRRGRAEPVLRGPRGGSPPQTLRRHRPV
;
A
#
# COMPACT_ATOMS: atom_id res chain seq x y z
N MET A 1 16.56 -23.21 20.30
CA MET A 1 17.32 -23.84 19.20
C MET A 1 16.72 -23.29 17.92
N PHE A 2 17.51 -22.77 16.98
CA PHE A 2 16.95 -22.08 15.81
C PHE A 2 16.17 -23.05 14.91
N THR A 3 14.91 -22.75 14.60
CA THR A 3 14.13 -23.56 13.66
C THR A 3 14.65 -23.33 12.24
N PRO A 4 15.22 -24.35 11.56
CA PRO A 4 15.74 -24.15 10.20
C PRO A 4 14.59 -23.76 9.26
N LEU A 5 14.86 -22.78 8.38
CA LEU A 5 13.88 -22.31 7.40
C LEU A 5 13.73 -23.34 6.25
N PRO A 6 12.51 -23.53 5.71
CA PRO A 6 12.30 -24.38 4.53
C PRO A 6 13.03 -23.89 3.27
N ASP A 7 13.36 -24.81 2.35
CA ASP A 7 14.10 -24.52 1.10
C ASP A 7 13.38 -23.53 0.15
N HIS A 8 12.07 -23.35 0.29
CA HIS A 8 11.27 -22.36 -0.45
C HIS A 8 11.21 -20.97 0.22
N THR A 9 11.81 -20.82 1.41
CA THR A 9 11.85 -19.58 2.19
C THR A 9 13.14 -18.81 1.97
N ARG A 10 13.08 -17.48 1.91
CA ARG A 10 14.27 -16.61 1.82
C ARG A 10 14.25 -15.54 2.91
N LEU A 11 15.43 -15.15 3.38
CA LEU A 11 15.63 -13.94 4.16
C LEU A 11 16.36 -12.92 3.30
N LEU A 12 15.86 -11.68 3.27
CA LEU A 12 16.52 -10.56 2.64
C LEU A 12 17.14 -9.69 3.74
N GLY A 13 18.40 -9.95 4.07
CA GLY A 13 19.16 -9.16 5.04
C GLY A 13 20.62 -9.07 4.62
N GLY A 14 21.20 -7.88 4.74
CA GLY A 14 22.65 -7.71 4.65
C GLY A 14 23.33 -8.11 5.97
N ALA A 15 24.65 -8.22 6.00
CA ALA A 15 25.42 -8.59 7.19
C ALA A 15 25.29 -7.62 8.40
N LYS A 16 24.56 -6.51 8.26
CA LYS A 16 24.23 -5.54 9.32
C LYS A 16 22.79 -5.63 9.81
N VAL A 17 21.94 -6.45 9.19
CA VAL A 17 20.55 -6.67 9.61
C VAL A 17 20.56 -7.75 10.69
N HIS A 18 19.99 -7.43 11.85
CA HIS A 18 19.76 -8.38 12.93
C HIS A 18 18.27 -8.73 12.94
N PHE A 19 17.97 -10.03 12.92
CA PHE A 19 16.60 -10.54 13.00
C PHE A 19 16.38 -11.13 14.39
N GLU A 20 15.27 -10.77 15.01
CA GLU A 20 14.88 -11.32 16.31
C GLU A 20 14.50 -12.80 16.18
N ALA A 21 14.90 -13.62 17.17
CA ALA A 21 14.69 -15.07 17.12
C ALA A 21 13.21 -15.44 16.96
N GLU A 22 12.32 -14.75 17.68
CA GLU A 22 10.87 -14.96 17.58
C GLU A 22 10.34 -14.66 16.17
N ALA A 23 10.80 -13.58 15.52
CA ALA A 23 10.39 -13.24 14.16
C ALA A 23 10.78 -14.33 13.15
N LEU A 24 11.94 -14.96 13.37
CA LEU A 24 12.43 -16.06 12.55
C LEU A 24 11.66 -17.36 12.81
N ASP A 25 11.31 -17.67 14.06
CA ASP A 25 10.48 -18.83 14.41
C ASP A 25 9.03 -18.65 13.91
N GLN A 26 8.47 -17.44 13.97
CA GLN A 26 7.19 -17.08 13.35
C GLN A 26 7.25 -17.25 11.81
N LEU A 27 8.32 -16.79 11.15
CA LEU A 27 8.54 -17.00 9.70
C LEU A 27 8.70 -18.49 9.35
N ALA A 28 9.46 -19.26 10.14
CA ALA A 28 9.58 -20.72 9.99
C ALA A 28 8.20 -21.40 10.12
N THR A 29 7.38 -20.98 11.08
CA THR A 29 6.05 -21.54 11.33
C THR A 29 5.11 -21.30 10.15
N VAL A 30 4.96 -20.03 9.72
CA VAL A 30 4.07 -19.70 8.59
C VAL A 30 4.56 -20.30 7.27
N SER A 31 5.88 -20.32 7.03
CA SER A 31 6.42 -20.92 5.80
C SER A 31 6.30 -22.45 5.71
N ARG A 32 6.00 -23.13 6.82
CA ARG A 32 5.74 -24.58 6.88
C ARG A 32 4.27 -24.96 6.66
N LEU A 33 3.37 -23.99 6.48
CA LEU A 33 1.96 -24.27 6.19
C LEU A 33 1.83 -25.08 4.88
N PRO A 34 0.95 -26.10 4.80
CA PRO A 34 0.96 -27.09 3.71
C PRO A 34 0.82 -26.53 2.27
N ARG A 35 0.25 -25.33 2.13
CA ARG A 35 0.05 -24.66 0.84
C ARG A 35 1.01 -23.48 0.62
N CYS A 36 1.92 -23.19 1.55
CA CYS A 36 2.94 -22.15 1.37
C CYS A 36 4.00 -22.61 0.38
N VAL A 37 3.93 -22.11 -0.86
CA VAL A 37 4.85 -22.49 -1.95
C VAL A 37 6.08 -21.57 -2.03
N ARG A 38 6.01 -20.37 -1.44
CA ARG A 38 7.13 -19.44 -1.25
C ARG A 38 6.90 -18.57 -0.02
N ALA A 39 7.98 -18.26 0.68
CA ALA A 39 7.98 -17.26 1.75
C ALA A 39 9.23 -16.38 1.65
N VAL A 40 9.10 -15.12 2.07
CA VAL A 40 10.24 -14.22 2.21
C VAL A 40 10.10 -13.36 3.47
N GLY A 41 11.13 -13.33 4.32
CA GLY A 41 11.31 -12.29 5.32
C GLY A 41 12.12 -11.14 4.74
N LEU A 42 11.65 -9.91 4.92
CA LEU A 42 12.24 -8.67 4.43
C LEU A 42 13.25 -8.11 5.45
N PRO A 43 14.03 -7.05 5.12
CA PRO A 43 15.04 -6.50 6.04
C PRO A 43 14.48 -5.93 7.35
N ASP A 44 13.18 -5.67 7.40
CA ASP A 44 12.38 -5.16 8.52
C ASP A 44 11.58 -6.26 9.25
N LEU A 45 11.88 -7.54 9.01
CA LEU A 45 11.25 -8.69 9.67
C LEU A 45 11.35 -8.60 11.20
N HIS A 46 10.21 -8.54 11.89
CA HIS A 46 10.11 -8.46 13.35
C HIS A 46 8.89 -9.25 13.89
N PRO A 47 8.83 -9.55 15.21
CA PRO A 47 7.73 -10.32 15.77
C PRO A 47 6.41 -9.55 15.68
N GLY A 48 5.36 -10.23 15.25
CA GLY A 48 3.99 -9.73 15.35
C GLY A 48 3.13 -10.59 16.27
N PRO A 49 1.81 -10.31 16.37
CA PRO A 49 0.88 -11.09 17.18
C PRO A 49 0.65 -12.50 16.61
N GLY A 50 1.54 -13.44 16.92
CA GLY A 50 1.51 -14.84 16.47
C GLY A 50 2.00 -15.09 15.04
N ILE A 51 2.23 -14.03 14.25
CA ILE A 51 2.72 -14.08 12.86
C ILE A 51 3.77 -12.98 12.63
N PRO A 52 4.72 -13.15 11.71
CA PRO A 52 5.79 -12.18 11.51
C PRO A 52 5.31 -10.97 10.70
N ILE A 53 5.78 -9.78 11.07
CA ILE A 53 5.62 -8.55 10.29
C ILE A 53 6.90 -8.34 9.47
N GLY A 54 6.81 -7.70 8.29
CA GLY A 54 7.95 -7.59 7.38
C GLY A 54 8.20 -8.91 6.62
N ALA A 55 7.13 -9.59 6.21
CA ALA A 55 7.19 -10.85 5.47
C ALA A 55 6.15 -10.89 4.33
N ALA A 56 6.39 -11.72 3.32
CA ALA A 56 5.42 -12.01 2.26
C ALA A 56 5.37 -13.51 1.97
N PHE A 57 4.15 -14.02 1.78
CA PHE A 57 3.86 -15.43 1.60
C PHE A 57 3.08 -15.64 0.30
N ALA A 58 3.42 -16.70 -0.44
CA ALA A 58 2.62 -17.19 -1.55
C ALA A 58 1.97 -18.51 -1.14
N LEU A 59 0.64 -18.51 -1.03
CA LEU A 59 -0.17 -19.69 -0.74
C LEU A 59 -0.84 -20.18 -2.03
N ASP A 60 -0.88 -21.50 -2.23
CA ASP A 60 -1.52 -22.12 -3.39
C ASP A 60 -2.98 -22.49 -3.07
N GLY A 61 -3.94 -21.78 -3.67
CA GLY A 61 -5.37 -22.11 -3.58
C GLY A 61 -6.06 -21.84 -2.23
N GLU A 62 -5.38 -21.21 -1.27
CA GLU A 62 -5.96 -20.77 0.00
C GLU A 62 -5.61 -19.31 0.33
N VAL A 63 -6.44 -18.67 1.15
CA VAL A 63 -6.18 -17.35 1.76
C VAL A 63 -6.25 -17.50 3.27
N ARG A 64 -5.36 -16.82 4.00
CA ARG A 64 -5.31 -16.82 5.47
C ARG A 64 -5.37 -15.37 5.96
N PRO A 65 -6.55 -14.87 6.35
CA PRO A 65 -6.76 -13.48 6.75
C PRO A 65 -5.83 -13.00 7.86
N LEU A 66 -5.47 -13.88 8.82
CA LEU A 66 -4.47 -13.57 9.85
C LEU A 66 -3.17 -13.00 9.25
N LEU A 67 -2.70 -13.50 8.10
CA LEU A 67 -1.46 -13.05 7.44
C LEU A 67 -1.53 -11.63 6.86
N VAL A 68 -2.73 -11.04 6.75
CA VAL A 68 -2.94 -9.62 6.43
C VAL A 68 -2.93 -8.77 7.71
N GLY A 69 -3.36 -9.35 8.82
CA GLY A 69 -3.44 -8.71 10.12
C GLY A 69 -4.63 -7.76 10.30
N GLY A 70 -4.79 -7.24 11.52
CA GLY A 70 -5.94 -6.41 11.94
C GLY A 70 -5.96 -4.98 11.39
N ASP A 71 -5.03 -4.63 10.49
CA ASP A 71 -4.99 -3.36 9.78
C ASP A 71 -4.83 -3.61 8.28
N ALA A 72 -5.84 -4.27 7.72
CA ALA A 72 -6.00 -4.46 6.29
C ALA A 72 -5.88 -3.12 5.55
N GLY A 73 -5.23 -3.14 4.39
CA GLY A 73 -5.03 -1.93 3.59
C GLY A 73 -4.04 -0.92 4.16
N CYS A 74 -3.33 -1.23 5.26
CA CYS A 74 -2.23 -0.38 5.76
C CYS A 74 -1.25 -0.06 4.64
N GLY A 75 -0.82 1.20 4.60
CA GLY A 75 -0.13 1.75 3.45
C GLY A 75 0.34 3.18 3.67
N VAL A 76 1.08 3.68 2.70
CA VAL A 76 1.63 5.04 2.71
C VAL A 76 1.19 5.76 1.44
N ARG A 77 0.62 6.95 1.61
CA ARG A 77 0.37 7.91 0.53
C ARG A 77 1.39 9.04 0.62
N LEU A 78 1.97 9.39 -0.53
CA LEU A 78 2.97 10.45 -0.66
C LEU A 78 2.45 11.54 -1.60
N PHE A 79 2.71 12.81 -1.26
CA PHE A 79 2.67 13.94 -2.19
C PHE A 79 4.03 14.63 -2.21
N ALA A 80 4.64 14.75 -3.39
CA ALA A 80 5.84 15.54 -3.60
C ALA A 80 5.44 16.96 -4.03
N ALA A 81 6.01 18.00 -3.40
CA ALA A 81 5.64 19.38 -3.63
C ALA A 81 6.87 20.32 -3.69
N PRO A 82 6.73 21.53 -4.27
CA PRO A 82 7.69 22.61 -4.11
C PRO A 82 7.89 22.99 -2.63
N ARG A 83 8.92 23.80 -2.35
CA ARG A 83 9.20 24.28 -1.00
C ARG A 83 8.03 25.07 -0.43
N VAL A 84 7.55 24.69 0.75
CA VAL A 84 6.54 25.44 1.50
C VAL A 84 7.19 26.67 2.15
N LYS A 85 6.60 27.85 1.95
CA LYS A 85 7.13 29.13 2.47
C LYS A 85 6.47 29.50 3.80
N ALA A 86 6.83 28.80 4.86
CA ALA A 86 6.42 29.08 6.23
C ALA A 86 7.50 28.63 7.22
N SER A 87 7.52 29.19 8.44
CA SER A 87 8.38 28.70 9.52
C SER A 87 7.84 27.38 10.10
N GLY A 88 8.70 26.62 10.80
CA GLY A 88 8.32 25.40 11.51
C GLY A 88 7.12 25.64 12.44
N ASP A 89 7.23 26.60 13.35
CA ASP A 89 6.19 26.95 14.34
C ASP A 89 4.85 27.34 13.70
N ALA A 90 4.90 27.99 12.53
CA ALA A 90 3.70 28.36 11.78
C ALA A 90 3.05 27.15 11.08
N LEU A 91 3.86 26.19 10.60
CA LEU A 91 3.35 24.94 10.05
C LEU A 91 2.83 24.01 11.14
N GLU A 92 3.55 23.86 12.25
CA GLU A 92 3.15 23.03 13.38
C GLU A 92 1.78 23.46 13.92
N ARG A 93 1.59 24.77 14.16
CA ARG A 93 0.30 25.30 14.61
C ARG A 93 -0.81 25.01 13.60
N ARG A 94 -0.60 25.27 12.31
CA ARG A 94 -1.60 24.99 11.26
C ARG A 94 -1.88 23.51 11.09
N VAL A 95 -0.88 22.65 11.29
CA VAL A 95 -1.08 21.19 11.26
C VAL A 95 -1.93 20.77 12.44
N ARG A 96 -1.64 21.23 13.67
CA ARG A 96 -2.49 21.00 14.85
C ARG A 96 -3.93 21.44 14.58
N GLU A 97 -4.14 22.71 14.21
CA GLU A 97 -5.44 23.28 13.83
C GLU A 97 -6.16 22.45 12.75
N ALA A 98 -5.44 21.95 11.74
CA ALA A 98 -6.00 21.13 10.68
C ALA A 98 -6.27 19.67 11.09
N THR A 99 -5.53 19.12 12.06
CA THR A 99 -5.66 17.72 12.55
C THR A 99 -6.56 17.56 13.77
N ASP A 100 -6.82 18.64 14.50
CA ASP A 100 -7.75 18.65 15.63
C ASP A 100 -9.19 18.45 15.14
N GLY A 101 -9.97 17.69 15.91
CA GLY A 101 -11.37 17.40 15.59
C GLY A 101 -11.61 16.49 14.36
N PRO A 102 -12.88 16.28 13.98
CA PRO A 102 -13.27 15.44 12.85
C PRO A 102 -12.77 16.05 11.53
N ALA A 103 -12.32 15.20 10.60
CA ALA A 103 -11.76 15.66 9.33
C ALA A 103 -12.81 16.21 8.35
N LEU A 104 -14.07 15.76 8.49
CA LEU A 104 -15.19 16.07 7.59
C LEU A 104 -16.46 16.32 8.45
N PRO A 105 -16.55 17.44 9.19
CA PRO A 105 -17.65 17.69 10.13
C PRO A 105 -19.03 17.80 9.44
N ASP A 106 -19.05 18.25 8.19
CA ASP A 106 -20.29 18.50 7.42
C ASP A 106 -20.75 17.30 6.56
N VAL A 107 -20.11 16.13 6.70
CA VAL A 107 -20.38 14.92 5.90
C VAL A 107 -20.96 13.82 6.79
N ASP A 108 -22.07 13.19 6.38
CA ASP A 108 -22.61 12.02 7.08
C ASP A 108 -21.57 10.88 7.12
N PRO A 109 -21.16 10.39 8.30
CA PRO A 109 -20.13 9.36 8.42
C PRO A 109 -20.49 8.04 7.73
N GLY A 110 -21.78 7.69 7.67
CA GLY A 110 -22.26 6.47 7.01
C GLY A 110 -22.21 6.55 5.49
N LEU A 111 -22.55 7.70 4.90
CA LEU A 111 -22.37 7.98 3.47
C LEU A 111 -20.89 8.02 3.12
N ALA A 112 -20.06 8.66 3.95
CA ALA A 112 -18.61 8.69 3.78
C ALA A 112 -18.01 7.28 3.78
N LEU A 113 -18.38 6.43 4.75
CA LEU A 113 -18.00 5.02 4.82
C LEU A 113 -18.39 4.26 3.54
N ARG A 114 -19.67 4.32 3.14
CA ARG A 114 -20.18 3.60 1.96
C ARG A 114 -19.51 4.05 0.66
N ALA A 115 -19.28 5.34 0.49
CA ALA A 115 -18.58 5.87 -0.68
C ALA A 115 -17.11 5.45 -0.72
N ALA A 116 -16.40 5.58 0.42
CA ALA A 116 -15.00 5.21 0.55
C ALA A 116 -14.77 3.70 0.40
N TRP A 117 -15.67 2.87 0.94
CA TRP A 117 -15.68 1.41 0.78
C TRP A 117 -15.91 1.01 -0.69
N SER A 118 -16.92 1.60 -1.33
CA SER A 118 -17.35 1.16 -2.67
C SER A 118 -16.46 1.69 -3.79
N GLN A 119 -15.98 2.93 -3.70
CA GLN A 119 -15.31 3.65 -4.80
C GLN A 119 -13.92 4.19 -4.40
N GLY A 120 -13.42 3.85 -3.21
CA GLY A 120 -12.14 4.33 -2.72
C GLY A 120 -12.10 5.85 -2.57
N PRO A 121 -10.93 6.49 -2.78
CA PRO A 121 -10.78 7.93 -2.66
C PRO A 121 -11.76 8.71 -3.56
N ARG A 122 -12.07 8.20 -4.76
CA ARG A 122 -12.96 8.85 -5.73
C ARG A 122 -14.39 8.99 -5.23
N GLY A 123 -14.86 8.08 -4.38
CA GLY A 123 -16.21 8.16 -3.81
C GLY A 123 -16.47 9.46 -3.02
N LEU A 124 -15.41 10.09 -2.49
CA LEU A 124 -15.52 11.36 -1.77
C LEU A 124 -15.76 12.56 -2.69
N ALA A 125 -15.46 12.46 -3.99
CA ALA A 125 -15.47 13.61 -4.91
C ALA A 125 -16.86 14.23 -5.15
N THR A 126 -17.93 13.46 -4.92
CA THR A 126 -19.31 13.87 -5.17
C THR A 126 -20.19 13.88 -3.92
N LEU A 127 -19.60 13.71 -2.72
CA LEU A 127 -20.36 13.73 -1.48
C LEU A 127 -20.70 15.17 -1.06
N PRO A 128 -21.97 15.47 -0.70
CA PRO A 128 -22.32 16.72 -0.02
C PRO A 128 -21.49 16.92 1.25
N GLY A 129 -21.08 18.17 1.49
CA GLY A 129 -20.25 18.55 2.66
C GLY A 129 -18.75 18.32 2.49
N VAL A 130 -18.29 17.58 1.47
CA VAL A 130 -16.84 17.43 1.22
C VAL A 130 -16.26 18.77 0.72
N PRO A 131 -15.18 19.30 1.33
CA PRO A 131 -14.55 20.54 0.87
C PRO A 131 -14.06 20.44 -0.58
N GLU A 132 -14.28 21.48 -1.37
CA GLU A 132 -13.94 21.56 -2.81
C GLU A 132 -12.52 21.04 -3.12
N SER A 133 -11.51 21.52 -2.38
CA SER A 133 -10.11 21.09 -2.57
C SER A 133 -9.85 19.60 -2.27
N LEU A 134 -10.65 18.94 -1.42
CA LEU A 134 -10.60 17.49 -1.24
C LEU A 134 -11.35 16.78 -2.37
N ALA A 135 -12.50 17.31 -2.81
CA ALA A 135 -13.25 16.76 -3.93
C ALA A 135 -12.41 16.75 -5.23
N GLU A 136 -11.66 17.82 -5.50
CA GLU A 136 -10.68 17.91 -6.59
C GLU A 136 -9.60 16.82 -6.50
N LEU A 137 -8.99 16.63 -5.32
CA LEU A 137 -7.98 15.59 -5.10
C LEU A 137 -8.55 14.17 -5.22
N ALA A 138 -9.78 13.97 -4.76
CA ALA A 138 -10.52 12.71 -4.86
C ALA A 138 -10.80 12.36 -6.33
N ALA A 139 -11.31 13.31 -7.13
CA ALA A 139 -11.54 13.13 -8.56
C ALA A 139 -10.26 12.82 -9.34
N ALA A 140 -9.14 13.43 -8.95
CA ALA A 140 -7.82 13.22 -9.56
C ALA A 140 -7.18 11.86 -9.23
N CYS A 141 -7.67 11.13 -8.22
CA CYS A 141 -7.19 9.77 -7.94
C CYS A 141 -7.56 8.82 -9.09
N PRO A 142 -6.82 7.70 -9.29
CA PRO A 142 -7.21 6.64 -10.22
C PRO A 142 -8.60 6.07 -9.91
N ALA A 143 -9.28 5.55 -10.94
CA ALA A 143 -10.48 4.73 -10.74
C ALA A 143 -10.09 3.39 -10.11
N GLU A 144 -10.89 2.94 -9.15
CA GLU A 144 -10.85 1.57 -8.65
C GLU A 144 -11.50 0.61 -9.66
N LEU A 145 -11.23 -0.70 -9.54
CA LEU A 145 -11.86 -1.71 -10.38
C LEU A 145 -13.38 -1.77 -10.10
N GLU A 146 -14.19 -1.84 -11.15
CA GLU A 146 -15.63 -2.10 -10.98
C GLU A 146 -15.84 -3.51 -10.42
N LEU A 147 -16.31 -3.59 -9.18
CA LEU A 147 -16.54 -4.83 -8.44
C LEU A 147 -17.83 -4.69 -7.64
N SER A 148 -18.62 -5.77 -7.61
CA SER A 148 -19.79 -5.87 -6.72
C SER A 148 -19.30 -6.27 -5.32
N LEU A 149 -18.97 -5.26 -4.52
CA LEU A 149 -18.56 -5.48 -3.13
C LEU A 149 -19.80 -5.77 -2.25
N PRO A 150 -19.67 -6.60 -1.20
CA PRO A 150 -20.67 -6.65 -0.13
C PRO A 150 -20.77 -5.27 0.57
N PRO A 151 -21.84 -4.98 1.32
CA PRO A 151 -21.87 -3.80 2.18
C PRO A 151 -20.72 -3.82 3.20
N PRO A 152 -20.24 -2.65 3.66
CA PRO A 152 -19.33 -2.60 4.80
C PRO A 152 -19.99 -3.21 6.05
N PRO A 153 -19.20 -3.63 7.06
CA PRO A 153 -19.73 -4.04 8.36
C PRO A 153 -20.65 -2.96 8.96
N ASP A 154 -21.76 -3.40 9.54
CA ASP A 154 -22.78 -2.50 10.10
C ASP A 154 -22.40 -2.03 11.51
N ASP A 155 -21.50 -1.05 11.56
CA ASP A 155 -21.02 -0.39 12.78
C ASP A 155 -20.83 1.12 12.51
N PRO A 156 -21.61 2.00 13.16
CA PRO A 156 -21.52 3.46 12.99
C PRO A 156 -20.13 4.05 13.34
N GLU A 157 -19.36 3.43 14.24
CA GLU A 157 -18.03 3.93 14.62
C GLU A 157 -17.04 3.87 13.45
N LEU A 158 -17.23 2.95 12.49
CA LEU A 158 -16.38 2.80 11.31
C LEU A 158 -16.43 4.02 10.39
N GLY A 159 -17.58 4.70 10.31
CA GLY A 159 -17.70 5.94 9.55
C GLY A 159 -16.95 7.10 10.19
N LEU A 160 -17.00 7.20 11.52
CA LEU A 160 -16.29 8.22 12.30
C LEU A 160 -14.75 8.09 12.21
N ALA A 161 -14.25 6.92 11.82
CA ALA A 161 -12.83 6.66 11.68
C ALA A 161 -12.19 7.27 10.40
N LEU A 162 -12.98 7.78 9.45
CA LEU A 162 -12.45 8.38 8.22
C LEU A 162 -11.74 9.72 8.50
N GLY A 163 -10.50 9.85 8.01
CA GLY A 163 -9.63 10.99 8.30
C GLY A 163 -8.92 10.90 9.66
N SER A 164 -8.85 9.70 10.27
CA SER A 164 -8.12 9.42 11.50
C SER A 164 -6.79 8.69 11.24
N VAL A 165 -5.74 9.10 11.95
CA VAL A 165 -4.41 8.47 11.87
C VAL A 165 -4.43 7.08 12.51
N GLY A 166 -4.88 7.01 13.77
CA GLY A 166 -4.80 5.83 14.62
C GLY A 166 -3.58 5.83 15.54
N GLY A 167 -3.45 4.75 16.31
CA GLY A 167 -2.24 4.45 17.09
C GLY A 167 -1.35 3.42 16.40
N GLY A 168 -0.29 2.98 17.09
CA GLY A 168 0.71 2.07 16.53
C GLY A 168 1.80 2.84 15.80
N ASN A 169 2.17 2.37 14.60
CA ASN A 169 3.19 2.98 13.74
C ASN A 169 2.61 3.97 12.70
N HIS A 170 1.36 4.38 12.86
CA HIS A 170 0.67 5.32 11.96
C HIS A 170 1.07 6.76 12.26
N PHE A 171 1.20 7.57 11.20
CA PHE A 171 1.57 8.97 11.30
C PHE A 171 1.12 9.77 10.07
N VAL A 172 1.12 11.09 10.23
CA VAL A 172 1.09 12.06 9.13
C VAL A 172 2.26 13.00 9.29
N GLU A 173 3.00 13.27 8.22
CA GLU A 173 4.24 14.04 8.27
C GLU A 173 4.34 15.04 7.11
N LEU A 174 4.91 16.21 7.40
CA LEU A 174 5.33 17.21 6.41
C LEU A 174 6.84 17.40 6.52
N SER A 175 7.60 16.87 5.55
CA SER A 175 9.07 16.78 5.57
C SER A 175 9.72 17.64 4.48
N GLU A 176 11.00 18.01 4.64
CA GLU A 176 11.81 18.61 3.55
C GLU A 176 12.79 17.57 2.97
N VAL A 177 12.92 17.52 1.64
CA VAL A 177 13.91 16.65 0.96
C VAL A 177 15.31 17.24 1.13
N THR A 178 16.06 16.77 2.13
CA THR A 178 17.42 17.27 2.42
C THR A 178 18.51 16.68 1.51
N ALA A 179 18.32 15.47 0.96
CA ALA A 179 19.28 14.79 0.10
C ALA A 179 18.58 13.94 -0.98
N ILE A 180 19.29 13.69 -2.08
CA ILE A 180 18.86 12.80 -3.18
C ILE A 180 20.01 11.82 -3.43
N SER A 181 19.72 10.52 -3.31
CA SER A 181 20.67 9.41 -3.55
C SER A 181 20.56 8.86 -4.97
N ASP A 182 19.34 8.71 -5.50
CA ASP A 182 19.07 8.35 -6.89
C ASP A 182 18.34 9.51 -7.58
N ARG A 183 19.02 10.14 -8.54
CA ARG A 183 18.49 11.29 -9.29
C ARG A 183 17.36 10.89 -10.25
N ALA A 184 17.42 9.72 -10.87
CA ALA A 184 16.43 9.29 -11.85
C ALA A 184 15.13 8.89 -11.16
N ALA A 185 15.22 8.18 -10.02
CA ALA A 185 14.06 7.88 -9.19
C ALA A 185 13.43 9.15 -8.59
N ALA A 186 14.24 10.09 -8.09
CA ALA A 186 13.75 11.36 -7.57
C ALA A 186 13.01 12.19 -8.66
N GLU A 187 13.56 12.24 -9.88
CA GLU A 187 12.92 12.93 -11.01
C GLU A 187 11.58 12.28 -11.40
N ALA A 188 11.52 10.95 -11.47
CA ALA A 188 10.28 10.20 -11.75
C ALA A 188 9.19 10.41 -10.67
N LEU A 189 9.61 10.60 -9.41
CA LEU A 189 8.73 10.89 -8.27
C LEU A 189 8.50 12.39 -8.02
N GLY A 190 9.00 13.28 -8.90
CA GLY A 190 8.89 14.72 -8.75
C GLY A 190 9.64 15.33 -7.54
N LEU A 191 10.46 14.53 -6.85
CA LEU A 191 11.22 14.93 -5.66
C LEU A 191 12.40 15.83 -6.03
N ARG A 192 12.58 16.91 -5.27
CA ARG A 192 13.67 17.88 -5.46
C ARG A 192 14.23 18.30 -4.10
N ARG A 193 15.55 18.49 -3.98
CA ARG A 193 16.18 19.00 -2.74
C ARG A 193 15.56 20.34 -2.35
N GLY A 194 15.20 20.49 -1.07
CA GLY A 194 14.47 21.65 -0.55
C GLY A 194 12.97 21.67 -0.89
N GLY A 195 12.46 20.68 -1.63
CA GLY A 195 11.03 20.47 -1.82
C GLY A 195 10.38 19.85 -0.59
N ALA A 196 9.06 20.02 -0.48
CA ALA A 196 8.27 19.43 0.60
C ALA A 196 7.73 18.04 0.21
N VAL A 197 7.52 17.19 1.20
CA VAL A 197 6.83 15.91 1.06
C VAL A 197 5.75 15.82 2.13
N VAL A 198 4.53 15.46 1.74
CA VAL A 198 3.49 15.05 2.69
C VAL A 198 3.39 13.53 2.64
N LEU A 199 3.45 12.90 3.82
CA LEU A 199 3.26 11.47 4.02
C LEU A 199 2.02 11.24 4.89
N ALA A 200 1.20 10.27 4.51
CA ALA A 200 0.12 9.73 5.35
C ALA A 200 0.26 8.20 5.43
N HIS A 201 0.64 7.70 6.60
CA HIS A 201 0.72 6.28 6.93
C HIS A 201 -0.45 5.90 7.82
N SER A 202 -1.42 5.17 7.27
CA SER A 202 -2.56 4.61 7.99
C SER A 202 -3.25 3.53 7.16
N GLY A 203 -4.02 2.65 7.80
CA GLY A 203 -4.83 1.59 7.18
C GLY A 203 -6.33 1.81 7.24
N SER A 204 -7.08 0.70 7.22
CA SER A 204 -8.55 0.66 7.17
C SER A 204 -9.24 0.89 8.53
N ARG A 205 -8.46 1.17 9.58
CA ARG A 205 -8.96 1.52 10.92
C ARG A 205 -9.74 0.36 11.55
N GLY A 206 -11.00 0.55 11.92
CA GLY A 206 -11.82 -0.52 12.52
C GLY A 206 -12.17 -1.64 11.55
N LEU A 207 -12.20 -1.39 10.23
CA LEU A 207 -12.60 -2.38 9.23
C LEU A 207 -11.66 -3.59 9.20
N GLY A 208 -10.35 -3.38 9.22
CA GLY A 208 -9.37 -4.47 9.30
C GLY A 208 -9.52 -5.34 10.56
N ARG A 209 -9.94 -4.74 11.68
CA ARG A 209 -10.24 -5.47 12.91
C ARG A 209 -11.53 -6.26 12.80
N ALA A 210 -12.57 -5.71 12.20
CA ALA A 210 -13.83 -6.43 11.92
C ALA A 210 -13.58 -7.65 11.00
N LEU A 211 -12.76 -7.50 9.96
CA LEU A 211 -12.37 -8.59 9.06
C LEU A 211 -11.58 -9.69 9.80
N ILE A 212 -10.63 -9.33 10.68
CA ILE A 212 -9.93 -10.32 11.51
C ILE A 212 -10.87 -10.99 12.52
N GLY A 213 -11.77 -10.24 13.17
CA GLY A 213 -12.76 -10.82 14.09
C GLY A 213 -13.71 -11.80 13.40
N ARG A 214 -13.97 -11.63 12.10
CA ARG A 214 -14.81 -12.51 11.28
C ARG A 214 -14.06 -13.72 10.72
N TRP A 215 -12.83 -13.53 10.26
CA TRP A 215 -12.14 -14.51 9.41
C TRP A 215 -10.73 -14.92 9.87
N GLY A 216 -10.19 -14.33 10.94
CA GLY A 216 -8.79 -14.46 11.35
C GLY A 216 -8.31 -15.91 11.47
N ASP A 217 -9.06 -16.74 12.20
CA ASP A 217 -8.70 -18.14 12.49
C ASP A 217 -9.11 -19.13 11.39
N VAL A 218 -9.62 -18.65 10.25
CA VAL A 218 -10.20 -19.48 9.19
C VAL A 218 -9.24 -19.63 8.01
N VAL A 219 -9.08 -20.85 7.50
CA VAL A 219 -8.43 -21.11 6.21
C VAL A 219 -9.48 -21.01 5.11
N LEU A 220 -9.37 -20.01 4.24
CA LEU A 220 -10.36 -19.71 3.22
C LEU A 220 -9.96 -20.32 1.88
N THR A 221 -10.94 -20.90 1.17
CA THR A 221 -10.74 -21.53 -0.14
C THR A 221 -11.97 -21.29 -1.01
N ALA A 222 -11.79 -21.29 -2.34
CA ALA A 222 -12.88 -21.08 -3.30
C ALA A 222 -13.79 -19.88 -2.92
N GLU A 223 -15.09 -20.12 -2.75
CA GLU A 223 -16.11 -19.09 -2.49
C GLU A 223 -15.83 -18.24 -1.24
N THR A 224 -15.42 -18.84 -0.12
CA THR A 224 -15.13 -18.06 1.10
C THR A 224 -13.89 -17.19 0.94
N ALA A 225 -12.94 -17.60 0.09
CA ALA A 225 -11.82 -16.76 -0.30
C ALA A 225 -12.24 -15.61 -1.24
N GLU A 226 -13.22 -15.81 -2.14
CA GLU A 226 -13.78 -14.69 -2.94
C GLU A 226 -14.48 -13.67 -2.02
N GLN A 227 -15.33 -14.13 -1.11
CA GLN A 227 -16.08 -13.28 -0.18
C GLN A 227 -15.13 -12.42 0.67
N TYR A 228 -14.13 -13.03 1.31
CA TYR A 228 -13.12 -12.29 2.07
C TYR A 228 -12.31 -11.31 1.20
N LEU A 229 -11.95 -11.66 -0.03
CA LEU A 229 -11.18 -10.76 -0.89
C LEU A 229 -12.01 -9.54 -1.34
N LEU A 230 -13.34 -9.68 -1.50
CA LEU A 230 -14.22 -8.54 -1.76
C LEU A 230 -14.39 -7.65 -0.52
N GLU A 231 -14.48 -8.22 0.68
CA GLU A 231 -14.46 -7.44 1.93
C GLU A 231 -13.10 -6.75 2.15
N LEU A 232 -11.98 -7.43 1.87
CA LEU A 232 -10.63 -6.89 1.94
C LEU A 232 -10.45 -5.72 0.98
N GLU A 233 -10.90 -5.86 -0.27
CA GLU A 233 -10.88 -4.78 -1.26
C GLU A 233 -11.67 -3.55 -0.79
N GLY A 234 -12.84 -3.73 -0.18
CA GLY A 234 -13.60 -2.64 0.45
C GLY A 234 -12.83 -1.94 1.58
N ALA A 235 -12.16 -2.72 2.44
CA ALA A 235 -11.30 -2.18 3.50
C ALA A 235 -10.07 -1.44 2.93
N VAL A 236 -9.45 -1.95 1.86
CA VAL A 236 -8.31 -1.33 1.15
C VAL A 236 -8.73 0.00 0.49
N ARG A 237 -9.90 0.04 -0.14
CA ARG A 237 -10.51 1.26 -0.72
C ARG A 237 -10.73 2.33 0.34
N PHE A 238 -11.30 1.95 1.49
CA PHE A 238 -11.44 2.84 2.64
C PHE A 238 -10.09 3.31 3.17
N ALA A 239 -9.09 2.43 3.29
CA ALA A 239 -7.74 2.80 3.75
C ALA A 239 -7.08 3.86 2.83
N ARG A 240 -7.20 3.70 1.50
CA ARG A 240 -6.75 4.69 0.51
C ARG A 240 -7.49 6.02 0.66
N ALA A 241 -8.81 5.99 0.87
CA ALA A 241 -9.60 7.19 1.10
C ALA A 241 -9.18 7.90 2.40
N ASN A 242 -9.00 7.16 3.49
CA ASN A 242 -8.51 7.66 4.77
C ASN A 242 -7.14 8.37 4.61
N ARG A 243 -6.19 7.74 3.89
CA ARG A 243 -4.90 8.37 3.57
C ARG A 243 -5.02 9.61 2.69
N LEU A 244 -6.01 9.68 1.79
CA LEU A 244 -6.26 10.91 1.03
C LEU A 244 -6.70 12.05 1.94
N VAL A 245 -7.69 11.80 2.80
CA VAL A 245 -8.21 12.81 3.76
C VAL A 245 -7.10 13.28 4.69
N LEU A 246 -6.32 12.36 5.27
CA LEU A 246 -5.17 12.68 6.12
C LEU A 246 -4.12 13.53 5.41
N ALA A 247 -3.72 13.16 4.18
CA ALA A 247 -2.77 13.95 3.41
C ALA A 247 -3.35 15.33 3.03
N TRP A 248 -4.65 15.41 2.70
CA TRP A 248 -5.34 16.68 2.41
C TRP A 248 -5.34 17.63 3.60
N ARG A 249 -5.51 17.15 4.85
CA ARG A 249 -5.40 17.99 6.06
C ARG A 249 -4.02 18.68 6.14
N LEU A 250 -2.94 17.92 5.91
CA LEU A 250 -1.56 18.47 5.91
C LEU A 250 -1.28 19.38 4.71
N LEU A 251 -1.73 19.00 3.51
CA LEU A 251 -1.61 19.86 2.33
C LEU A 251 -2.38 21.18 2.50
N SER A 252 -3.50 21.16 3.23
CA SER A 252 -4.29 22.35 3.56
C SER A 252 -3.56 23.26 4.55
N ALA A 253 -3.01 22.69 5.64
CA ALA A 253 -2.15 23.40 6.59
C ALA A 253 -0.91 24.05 5.92
N ALA A 254 -0.34 23.37 4.93
CA ALA A 254 0.78 23.86 4.12
C ALA A 254 0.38 24.83 2.99
N GLY A 255 -0.92 25.05 2.75
CA GLY A 255 -1.43 25.96 1.70
C GLY A 255 -1.31 25.43 0.26
N ILE A 256 -1.22 24.12 0.09
CA ILE A 256 -0.92 23.42 -1.17
C ILE A 256 -1.89 22.27 -1.51
N ALA A 257 -3.10 22.27 -0.93
CA ALA A 257 -4.13 21.26 -1.18
C ALA A 257 -4.62 21.15 -2.62
N ARG A 258 -4.72 22.27 -3.35
CA ARG A 258 -5.25 22.28 -4.73
C ARG A 258 -4.35 21.49 -5.70
N PRO A 259 -4.91 20.76 -6.69
CA PRO A 259 -4.14 20.16 -7.77
C PRO A 259 -3.17 21.14 -8.45
N GLY A 260 -2.04 20.64 -8.94
CA GLY A 260 -0.98 21.46 -9.55
C GLY A 260 -0.10 22.23 -8.57
N ARG A 261 -0.42 22.25 -7.26
CA ARG A 261 0.51 22.72 -6.20
C ARG A 261 1.53 21.67 -5.77
N TRP A 262 1.34 20.43 -6.19
CA TRP A 262 2.23 19.29 -5.98
C TRP A 262 2.60 18.68 -7.35
N THR A 263 3.77 18.05 -7.43
CA THR A 263 4.37 17.55 -8.68
C THR A 263 4.08 16.07 -8.96
N HIS A 264 3.84 15.28 -7.91
CA HIS A 264 3.59 13.85 -8.02
C HIS A 264 2.87 13.33 -6.77
N THR A 265 2.09 12.25 -6.92
CA THR A 265 1.54 11.49 -5.81
C THR A 265 1.45 10.01 -6.16
N PHE A 266 1.63 9.15 -5.16
CA PHE A 266 1.31 7.74 -5.24
C PHE A 266 0.74 7.26 -3.89
N ASP A 267 0.10 6.09 -3.91
CA ASP A 267 -0.39 5.37 -2.75
C ASP A 267 0.08 3.92 -2.86
N LEU A 268 0.67 3.38 -1.79
CA LEU A 268 1.18 2.02 -1.73
C LEU A 268 0.61 1.31 -0.51
N VAL A 269 0.00 0.15 -0.72
CA VAL A 269 -0.52 -0.74 0.33
C VAL A 269 0.52 -1.83 0.60
N HIS A 270 0.75 -2.16 1.87
CA HIS A 270 1.65 -3.25 2.30
C HIS A 270 0.97 -4.36 3.12
N ASN A 271 -0.28 -4.16 3.57
CA ASN A 271 -1.09 -5.20 4.20
C ASN A 271 -2.27 -5.59 3.28
N ASP A 272 -2.07 -6.53 2.35
CA ASP A 272 -3.06 -6.92 1.33
C ASP A 272 -2.78 -8.32 0.73
N VAL A 273 -3.73 -8.89 -0.02
CA VAL A 273 -3.62 -10.17 -0.75
C VAL A 273 -3.85 -9.96 -2.25
N THR A 274 -2.77 -9.95 -3.03
CA THR A 274 -2.88 -9.89 -4.50
C THR A 274 -2.92 -11.28 -5.14
N ARG A 275 -4.00 -11.60 -5.87
CA ARG A 275 -4.06 -12.78 -6.74
C ARG A 275 -3.01 -12.71 -7.86
N ARG A 276 -2.24 -13.78 -8.04
CA ARG A 276 -1.28 -13.91 -9.15
C ARG A 276 -1.40 -15.27 -9.82
N SER A 277 -1.71 -15.29 -11.11
CA SER A 277 -1.56 -16.48 -11.93
C SER A 277 -0.07 -16.91 -11.94
N PRO A 278 0.25 -18.21 -11.89
CA PRO A 278 1.63 -18.67 -11.93
C PRO A 278 2.31 -18.20 -13.23
N ARG A 279 3.36 -17.38 -13.09
CA ARG A 279 4.20 -17.01 -14.23
C ARG A 279 4.80 -18.28 -14.80
N ARG A 280 4.47 -18.62 -16.05
CA ARG A 280 5.16 -19.70 -16.79
C ARG A 280 6.68 -19.46 -16.69
N PRO A 281 7.48 -20.47 -16.31
CA PRO A 281 8.93 -20.31 -16.28
C PRO A 281 9.43 -19.94 -17.69
N ARG A 282 10.23 -18.88 -17.77
CA ARG A 282 10.86 -18.48 -19.04
C ARG A 282 11.96 -19.50 -19.39
N GLY A 283 11.71 -20.32 -20.41
CA GLY A 283 12.77 -21.06 -21.11
C GLY A 283 12.79 -22.57 -20.94
N VAL A 284 11.79 -23.28 -21.48
CA VAL A 284 12.05 -24.52 -22.24
C VAL A 284 11.24 -24.44 -23.52
N SER A 285 11.91 -24.23 -24.66
CA SER A 285 11.28 -24.13 -25.97
C SER A 285 10.96 -25.52 -26.52
N ALA A 286 9.70 -25.94 -26.40
CA ALA A 286 9.20 -27.11 -27.12
C ALA A 286 9.18 -26.85 -28.65
N PRO A 287 9.55 -27.84 -29.49
CA PRO A 287 9.71 -27.62 -30.93
C PRO A 287 8.36 -27.34 -31.62
N GLN A 288 8.37 -26.36 -32.53
CA GLN A 288 7.18 -25.98 -33.31
C GLN A 288 6.72 -27.11 -34.23
N ARG A 289 5.67 -27.83 -33.84
CA ARG A 289 4.89 -28.64 -34.80
C ARG A 289 4.00 -27.72 -35.63
N ARG A 290 4.23 -27.72 -36.95
CA ARG A 290 3.46 -26.97 -37.95
C ARG A 290 1.99 -27.40 -37.90
N ARG A 291 1.05 -26.44 -37.84
CA ARG A 291 -0.39 -26.68 -38.02
C ARG A 291 -0.78 -26.52 -39.49
N PRO A 292 -1.61 -27.40 -40.08
CA PRO A 292 -2.37 -27.08 -41.28
C PRO A 292 -3.56 -26.16 -40.94
N ARG A 293 -3.99 -25.35 -41.91
CA ARG A 293 -5.19 -24.50 -41.79
C ARG A 293 -6.46 -25.31 -42.13
N ARG A 294 -7.55 -25.08 -41.41
CA ARG A 294 -8.93 -25.09 -41.92
C ARG A 294 -9.80 -24.16 -41.06
N ALA A 295 -10.88 -23.67 -41.65
CA ALA A 295 -11.74 -22.62 -41.09
C ALA A 295 -13.10 -23.18 -40.66
N GLY A 296 -13.81 -22.44 -39.80
CA GLY A 296 -15.24 -22.65 -39.52
C GLY A 296 -15.62 -22.58 -38.04
N SER A 297 -16.63 -21.76 -37.76
CA SER A 297 -17.50 -21.75 -36.55
C SER A 297 -16.94 -21.35 -35.18
N ALA A 298 -17.43 -20.18 -34.73
CA ALA A 298 -17.98 -19.83 -33.41
C ALA A 298 -17.25 -20.13 -32.06
N HIS A 299 -17.35 -19.11 -31.20
CA HIS A 299 -17.12 -19.06 -29.75
C HIS A 299 -15.69 -19.13 -29.19
N GLY A 300 -15.42 -18.25 -28.21
CA GLY A 300 -14.26 -18.28 -27.31
C GLY A 300 -12.91 -17.90 -27.93
N ARG A 301 -12.54 -16.61 -27.87
CA ARG A 301 -11.13 -16.20 -27.97
C ARG A 301 -10.65 -15.53 -26.66
N PRO A 302 -9.46 -15.88 -26.17
CA PRO A 302 -8.94 -15.37 -24.90
C PRO A 302 -8.31 -13.98 -25.04
N TRP A 303 -8.40 -13.18 -23.98
CA TRP A 303 -7.82 -11.83 -23.90
C TRP A 303 -6.48 -11.83 -23.16
N HIS A 304 -5.45 -11.27 -23.82
CA HIS A 304 -4.12 -10.97 -23.28
C HIS A 304 -3.46 -9.89 -24.18
N PRO A 305 -2.55 -9.05 -23.67
CA PRO A 305 -2.89 -7.77 -23.05
C PRO A 305 -2.53 -6.56 -23.93
N GLY A 306 -3.32 -5.49 -23.84
CA GLY A 306 -3.01 -4.21 -24.49
C GLY A 306 -2.13 -3.32 -23.61
N HIS A 307 -0.96 -2.93 -24.13
CA HIS A 307 -0.20 -1.79 -23.61
C HIS A 307 -0.42 -0.57 -24.50
N GLY A 308 -0.96 0.50 -23.91
CA GLY A 308 -0.63 1.88 -24.28
C GLY A 308 -1.46 2.53 -25.39
N GLU A 309 -2.22 3.56 -25.00
CA GLU A 309 -2.14 4.84 -25.70
C GLU A 309 -1.23 5.78 -24.90
N ARG A 310 -0.05 6.04 -25.44
CA ARG A 310 0.72 7.26 -25.19
C ARG A 310 0.93 7.91 -26.55
N GLY A 311 0.77 9.23 -26.62
CA GLY A 311 1.03 9.98 -27.84
C GLY A 311 2.43 9.70 -28.39
N ASP A 312 2.52 9.65 -29.71
CA ASP A 312 3.76 9.43 -30.44
C ASP A 312 4.71 10.62 -30.26
N ASP A 313 5.89 10.38 -29.69
CA ASP A 313 7.07 11.15 -30.04
C ASP A 313 8.34 10.30 -29.81
N GLY A 314 9.01 9.95 -30.89
CA GLY A 314 9.95 8.84 -30.91
C GLY A 314 11.36 9.17 -30.43
N ARG A 315 11.90 8.37 -29.49
CA ARG A 315 13.35 8.00 -29.42
C ARG A 315 13.66 6.84 -28.46
N ARG A 316 13.83 5.65 -29.05
CA ARG A 316 14.74 4.54 -28.64
C ARG A 316 14.92 4.25 -27.12
N GLY A 317 14.10 3.31 -26.63
CA GLY A 317 14.49 2.13 -25.83
C GLY A 317 15.42 2.28 -24.62
N ARG A 318 14.87 2.04 -23.42
CA ARG A 318 15.63 1.65 -22.21
C ARG A 318 14.90 0.54 -21.44
N ALA A 319 15.65 -0.34 -20.81
CA ALA A 319 15.14 -1.44 -20.00
C ALA A 319 14.83 -1.00 -18.56
N GLU A 320 13.94 -1.73 -17.88
CA GLU A 320 13.69 -1.57 -16.44
C GLU A 320 14.96 -1.89 -15.63
N PRO A 321 15.40 -1.02 -14.69
CA PRO A 321 16.57 -1.27 -13.88
C PRO A 321 16.29 -2.25 -12.74
N VAL A 322 16.98 -3.39 -12.74
CA VAL A 322 17.07 -4.28 -11.57
C VAL A 322 18.18 -3.76 -10.65
N LEU A 323 17.83 -3.37 -9.43
CA LEU A 323 18.78 -2.92 -8.42
C LEU A 323 19.77 -4.04 -8.04
N ARG A 324 21.08 -3.72 -8.05
CA ARG A 324 22.15 -4.52 -7.43
C ARG A 324 22.95 -3.64 -6.48
N GLY A 325 23.10 -4.09 -5.22
CA GLY A 325 23.83 -3.34 -4.19
C GLY A 325 25.35 -3.31 -4.40
N PRO A 326 26.04 -2.23 -3.97
CA PRO A 326 27.49 -2.10 -4.08
C PRO A 326 28.25 -2.89 -2.99
N ARG A 327 29.52 -3.19 -3.27
CA ARG A 327 30.46 -3.81 -2.31
C ARG A 327 31.02 -2.77 -1.34
N GLY A 328 31.47 -3.22 -0.17
CA GLY A 328 31.74 -2.36 0.99
C GLY A 328 33.14 -1.75 1.09
N GLY A 329 33.24 -0.78 2.00
CA GLY A 329 34.44 -0.19 2.60
C GLY A 329 34.05 0.52 3.91
N SER A 330 34.80 0.32 5.00
CA SER A 330 34.50 0.78 6.39
C SER A 330 35.69 0.46 7.31
N PRO A 331 35.77 0.94 8.58
CA PRO A 331 35.03 2.04 9.25
C PRO A 331 35.99 3.26 9.34
N PRO A 332 36.51 3.84 10.47
CA PRO A 332 36.14 3.92 11.92
C PRO A 332 35.26 5.19 12.22
N GLN A 333 34.87 5.61 13.44
CA GLN A 333 34.71 5.05 14.80
C GLN A 333 33.76 5.98 15.62
N THR A 334 32.88 5.43 16.49
CA THR A 334 32.24 6.08 17.70
C THR A 334 31.40 7.37 17.53
N LEU A 335 30.41 7.76 18.37
CA LEU A 335 29.93 7.32 19.71
C LEU A 335 28.42 7.72 19.92
N ARG A 336 27.68 6.96 20.76
CA ARG A 336 26.37 7.21 21.46
C ARG A 336 25.42 8.35 21.00
N ARG A 337 24.18 8.06 20.60
CA ARG A 337 22.94 7.87 21.42
C ARG A 337 22.50 9.09 22.26
N HIS A 338 21.33 9.65 21.93
CA HIS A 338 20.27 10.00 22.90
C HIS A 338 18.88 9.87 22.25
N ARG A 339 17.89 9.35 22.99
CA ARG A 339 16.44 9.54 22.70
C ARG A 339 16.05 10.97 23.10
N PRO A 340 14.94 11.48 22.57
CA PRO A 340 13.80 11.72 23.44
C PRO A 340 12.48 11.12 22.92
N VAL A 341 11.47 11.33 23.76
CA VAL A 341 10.02 11.08 23.62
C VAL A 341 9.47 11.38 22.22
#